data_AF-A0A9W8AX12-F1
#
_entry.id   AF-A0A9W8AX12-F1
#
_cell.length_a   1.000
_cell.length_b   1.000
_cell.length_c   1.000
_cell.angle_alpha   90.00
_cell.angle_beta   90.00
_cell.angle_gamma   90.00
#
_symmetry.space_group_name_H-M   'P 1'
#
loop_
_entity.id
_entity.type
_entity.pdbx_description
1 polymer ?
#
loop_
_entity_poly.entity_id
_entity_poly.type
_entity_poly.pdbx_seq_one_letter_code
_entity_poly.pdbx_strand_id
1 'polypeptide(L)'
;TLGDTYGGSDGALFTYYWTATPADDSGGNTVELKDCTGKVLAKVSSSYAEVIHMEGAGLLPSGQWINLNDADKGQYGCYDKVSAPTGATGKQLKLFTSASSNTLTKGTIVHVAELKGVELPGGDTHNGC
;
A
#
# COMPACT_ATOMS: atom_id res chain seq x y z
N THR A 1 2.99 -12.60 8.71
CA THR A 1 1.63 -12.05 8.90
C THR A 1 1.75 -10.58 8.55
N LEU A 2 1.32 -10.18 7.35
CA LEU A 2 1.49 -8.82 6.84
C LEU A 2 0.16 -8.42 6.20
N GLY A 3 -0.42 -7.33 6.70
CA GLY A 3 -1.81 -6.91 6.48
C GLY A 3 -2.73 -7.31 7.64
N ASP A 4 -2.63 -6.61 8.77
CA ASP A 4 -3.61 -6.79 9.86
C ASP A 4 -4.95 -6.18 9.41
N THR A 5 -5.88 -7.07 9.06
CA THR A 5 -7.27 -6.71 8.75
C THR A 5 -7.99 -6.47 10.07
N TYR A 6 -8.30 -5.20 10.38
CA TYR A 6 -9.06 -4.89 11.59
C TYR A 6 -10.55 -4.94 11.27
N GLY A 7 -11.19 -6.04 11.67
CA GLY A 7 -12.65 -6.18 11.58
C GLY A 7 -13.31 -5.45 12.74
N GLY A 8 -13.75 -4.20 12.52
CA GLY A 8 -14.68 -3.53 13.42
C GLY A 8 -16.04 -4.24 13.43
N SER A 9 -16.80 -4.09 14.51
CA SER A 9 -18.02 -4.86 14.88
C SER A 9 -19.16 -4.94 13.84
N ASP A 10 -19.06 -4.24 12.72
CA ASP A 10 -20.06 -4.22 11.63
C ASP A 10 -19.57 -4.87 10.32
N GLY A 11 -18.44 -5.60 10.33
CA GLY A 11 -17.97 -6.33 9.14
C GLY A 11 -17.33 -5.45 8.06
N ALA A 12 -16.93 -4.23 8.41
CA ALA A 12 -16.11 -3.41 7.53
C ALA A 12 -14.69 -3.96 7.47
N LEU A 13 -14.28 -4.45 6.30
CA LEU A 13 -12.89 -4.80 6.00
C LEU A 13 -12.17 -3.53 5.53
N PHE A 14 -11.12 -3.15 6.25
CA PHE A 14 -10.22 -2.10 5.81
C PHE A 14 -8.77 -2.53 6.03
N THR A 15 -7.89 -2.00 5.20
CA THR A 15 -6.44 -2.15 5.30
C THR A 15 -5.82 -0.78 5.54
N TYR A 16 -4.85 -0.72 6.45
CA TYR A 16 -4.07 0.50 6.67
C TYR A 16 -2.98 0.60 5.62
N TYR A 17 -2.74 1.83 5.17
CA TYR A 17 -1.69 2.09 4.21
C TYR A 17 -0.31 2.07 4.88
N TRP A 18 0.49 1.06 4.53
CA TRP A 18 1.93 1.03 4.74
C TRP A 18 2.65 1.14 3.39
N THR A 19 3.90 1.57 3.38
CA THR A 19 4.71 1.52 2.17
C THR A 19 5.66 0.34 2.22
N ALA A 20 5.60 -0.51 1.20
CA ALA A 20 6.64 -1.49 0.92
C ALA A 20 7.99 -0.78 0.64
N THR A 21 8.99 -1.04 1.47
CA THR A 21 10.38 -0.59 1.31
C THR A 21 11.29 -1.78 1.01
N PRO A 22 12.51 -1.58 0.46
CA PRO A 22 13.47 -2.67 0.29
C PRO A 22 13.80 -3.44 1.59
N ALA A 23 13.52 -2.88 2.77
CA ALA A 23 13.69 -3.57 4.04
C ALA A 23 12.63 -4.68 4.29
N ASP A 24 11.51 -4.64 3.57
CA ASP A 24 10.43 -5.63 3.65
C ASP A 24 10.70 -6.87 2.77
N ASP A 25 11.81 -6.88 2.03
CA ASP A 25 12.22 -7.98 1.16
C ASP A 25 12.72 -9.19 1.98
N SER A 26 12.03 -10.33 1.84
CA SER A 26 12.44 -11.62 2.43
C SER A 26 13.07 -12.58 1.41
N GLY A 27 13.29 -12.11 0.18
CA GLY A 27 13.90 -12.85 -0.93
C GLY A 27 12.89 -13.53 -1.86
N GLY A 28 13.37 -14.41 -2.73
CA GLY A 28 12.57 -15.15 -3.72
C GLY A 28 13.07 -15.00 -5.15
N ASN A 29 12.30 -15.51 -6.11
CA ASN A 29 12.62 -15.36 -7.53
C ASN A 29 12.54 -13.90 -7.95
N THR A 30 13.39 -13.50 -8.89
CA THR A 30 13.31 -12.17 -9.47
C THR A 30 12.10 -12.07 -10.38
N VAL A 31 11.25 -11.07 -10.15
CA VAL A 31 10.08 -10.73 -10.98
C VAL A 31 10.20 -9.32 -11.53
N GLU A 32 9.47 -9.04 -12.61
CA GLU A 32 9.44 -7.74 -13.27
C GLU A 32 8.18 -6.97 -12.88
N LEU A 33 8.35 -5.78 -12.33
CA LEU A 33 7.25 -4.80 -12.21
C LEU A 33 7.18 -4.01 -13.51
N LYS A 34 6.00 -3.92 -14.12
CA LYS A 34 5.81 -3.30 -15.43
C LYS A 34 4.81 -2.15 -15.37
N ASP A 35 5.02 -1.16 -16.22
CA ASP A 35 3.97 -0.18 -16.47
C ASP A 35 2.86 -0.78 -17.34
N CYS A 36 1.76 -0.04 -17.45
CA CYS A 36 0.59 -0.46 -18.21
C CYS A 36 0.85 -0.64 -19.72
N THR A 37 2.04 -0.30 -20.24
CA THR A 37 2.44 -0.59 -21.63
C THR A 37 3.28 -1.86 -21.75
N GLY A 38 3.59 -2.51 -20.62
CA GLY A 38 4.45 -3.70 -20.55
C GLY A 38 5.93 -3.37 -20.40
N LYS A 39 6.31 -2.08 -20.27
CA LYS A 39 7.70 -1.68 -20.07
C LYS A 39 8.11 -1.96 -18.64
N VAL A 40 9.28 -2.59 -18.48
CA VAL A 40 9.85 -2.91 -17.17
C VAL A 40 10.25 -1.63 -16.44
N LEU A 41 9.74 -1.50 -15.21
CA LEU A 41 10.05 -0.42 -14.28
C LEU A 41 11.17 -0.82 -13.31
N ALA A 42 11.12 -2.06 -12.82
CA ALA A 42 12.13 -2.62 -11.93
C ALA A 42 12.11 -4.15 -11.96
N LYS A 43 13.23 -4.73 -11.51
CA LYS A 43 13.35 -6.14 -11.16
C LYS A 43 13.54 -6.24 -9.65
N VAL A 44 12.67 -7.00 -8.99
CA VAL A 44 12.64 -7.13 -7.54
C VAL A 44 12.39 -8.59 -7.16
N SER A 45 12.57 -8.95 -5.89
CA SER A 45 12.14 -10.27 -5.41
C SER A 45 10.62 -10.43 -5.51
N SER A 46 10.15 -11.67 -5.62
CA SER A 46 8.73 -11.97 -5.63
C SER A 46 8.04 -11.52 -4.33
N SER A 47 8.68 -11.70 -3.17
CA SER A 47 8.11 -11.25 -1.90
C SER A 47 7.94 -9.73 -1.86
N TYR A 48 8.91 -8.96 -2.37
CA TYR A 48 8.77 -7.50 -2.41
C TYR A 48 7.69 -7.05 -3.39
N ALA A 49 7.57 -7.72 -4.54
CA ALA A 49 6.48 -7.45 -5.49
C ALA A 49 5.10 -7.76 -4.90
N GLU A 50 4.97 -8.83 -4.10
CA GLU A 50 3.72 -9.18 -3.40
C GLU A 50 3.30 -8.09 -2.43
N VAL A 51 4.23 -7.55 -1.63
CA VAL A 51 3.92 -6.46 -0.69
C VAL A 51 3.53 -5.18 -1.45
N ILE A 52 4.25 -4.81 -2.52
CA ILE A 52 3.90 -3.64 -3.34
C ILE A 52 2.48 -3.79 -3.93
N HIS A 53 2.14 -4.99 -4.41
CA HIS A 53 0.84 -5.25 -5.00
C HIS A 53 -0.27 -5.23 -3.94
N MET A 54 -0.03 -5.79 -2.77
CA MET A 54 -0.96 -5.80 -1.64
C MET A 54 -1.26 -4.40 -1.12
N GLU A 55 -0.22 -3.57 -0.93
CA GLU A 55 -0.35 -2.19 -0.45
C GLU A 55 -0.86 -1.23 -1.55
N GLY A 56 -0.80 -1.66 -2.81
CA GLY A 56 -1.20 -0.87 -3.98
C GLY A 56 -0.21 0.26 -4.33
N ALA A 57 0.90 0.37 -3.62
CA ALA A 57 1.97 1.32 -3.91
C ALA A 57 3.31 0.88 -3.31
N GLY A 58 4.42 1.37 -3.87
CA GLY A 58 5.76 1.02 -3.39
C GLY A 58 6.87 1.92 -3.90
N LEU A 59 8.00 1.90 -3.21
CA LEU A 59 9.21 2.65 -3.57
C LEU A 59 10.21 1.73 -4.28
N LEU A 60 10.43 1.95 -5.58
CA LEU A 60 11.41 1.15 -6.32
C LEU A 60 12.84 1.39 -5.80
N PRO A 61 13.78 0.44 -6.00
CA PRO A 61 15.20 0.62 -5.63
C PRO A 61 15.86 1.86 -6.25
N SER A 62 15.31 2.38 -7.35
CA SER A 62 15.74 3.63 -7.99
C SER A 62 15.32 4.90 -7.23
N GLY A 63 14.52 4.78 -6.16
CA GLY A 63 13.90 5.89 -5.46
C GLY A 63 12.62 6.41 -6.12
N GLN A 64 12.12 5.74 -7.15
CA GLN A 64 10.87 6.10 -7.84
C GLN A 64 9.66 5.46 -7.17
N TRP A 65 8.67 6.26 -6.79
CA TRP A 65 7.38 5.75 -6.34
C TRP A 65 6.53 5.22 -7.49
N ILE A 66 5.83 4.13 -7.23
CA ILE A 66 4.84 3.56 -8.13
C ILE A 66 3.53 3.28 -7.41
N ASN A 67 2.43 3.40 -8.14
CA ASN A 67 1.08 3.02 -7.70
C ASN A 67 0.56 1.91 -8.61
N LEU A 68 -0.13 0.93 -8.02
CA LEU A 68 -0.88 -0.08 -8.76
C LEU A 68 -2.01 0.62 -9.50
N ASN A 69 -2.14 0.31 -10.79
CA ASN A 69 -3.26 0.76 -11.60
C ASN A 69 -4.32 -0.36 -11.64
N ASP A 70 -5.60 0.01 -11.56
CA ASP A 70 -6.74 -0.91 -11.56
C ASP A 70 -6.92 -1.68 -12.89
N ALA A 71 -6.13 -1.38 -13.92
CA ALA A 71 -6.16 -2.13 -15.17
C ALA A 71 -5.52 -3.53 -15.01
N ASP A 72 -6.36 -4.56 -15.11
CA ASP A 72 -5.94 -5.96 -15.14
C ASP A 72 -5.00 -6.24 -16.33
N LYS A 73 -3.70 -6.32 -16.04
CA LYS A 73 -2.64 -6.73 -16.99
C LYS A 73 -1.80 -7.89 -16.47
N GLY A 74 -2.40 -8.69 -15.57
CA GLY A 74 -1.73 -9.76 -14.84
C GLY A 74 -1.05 -9.27 -13.57
N GLN A 75 -0.68 -10.21 -12.72
CA GLN A 75 -0.01 -9.94 -11.45
C GLN A 75 1.31 -9.20 -11.73
N TYR A 76 1.40 -7.95 -11.25
CA TYR A 76 2.52 -7.01 -11.45
C TYR A 76 2.65 -6.31 -12.82
N GLY A 77 1.57 -6.32 -13.62
CA GLY A 77 1.60 -5.85 -15.02
C GLY A 77 1.18 -4.40 -15.28
N CYS A 78 0.73 -3.63 -14.27
CA CYS A 78 0.22 -2.27 -14.49
C CYS A 78 0.52 -1.36 -13.29
N TYR A 79 1.57 -0.57 -13.39
CA TYR A 79 1.92 0.45 -12.41
C TYR A 79 2.19 1.81 -13.05
N ASP A 80 1.78 2.87 -12.37
CA ASP A 80 2.07 4.25 -12.75
C ASP A 80 3.19 4.83 -11.89
N LYS A 81 4.09 5.57 -12.51
CA LYS A 81 5.10 6.36 -11.76
C LYS A 81 4.43 7.58 -11.15
N VAL A 82 4.65 7.79 -9.87
CA VAL A 82 4.07 8.91 -9.11
C VAL A 82 5.18 9.63 -8.32
N SER A 83 4.94 10.87 -7.90
CA SER A 83 5.87 11.57 -7.01
C SER A 83 5.74 11.12 -5.55
N ALA A 84 4.57 10.61 -5.18
CA ALA A 84 4.25 10.02 -3.88
C ALA A 84 3.03 9.09 -4.03
N PRO A 85 2.80 8.15 -3.10
CA PRO A 85 1.63 7.28 -3.13
C PRO A 85 0.31 8.06 -3.10
N THR A 86 -0.61 7.70 -3.99
CA THR A 86 -1.95 8.31 -4.06
C THR A 86 -3.06 7.27 -3.92
N GLY A 87 -4.15 7.63 -3.26
CA GLY A 87 -5.32 6.75 -3.14
C GLY A 87 -6.29 6.93 -4.31
N ALA A 88 -7.36 6.13 -4.33
CA ALA A 88 -8.40 6.19 -5.36
C ALA A 88 -9.15 7.55 -5.49
N THR A 89 -8.88 8.51 -4.60
CA THR A 89 -9.39 9.90 -4.71
C THR A 89 -8.42 10.86 -5.41
N GLY A 90 -7.26 10.36 -5.86
CA GLY A 90 -6.15 11.17 -6.37
C GLY A 90 -5.41 11.97 -5.30
N LYS A 91 -5.77 11.83 -4.02
CA LYS A 91 -5.06 12.47 -2.90
C LYS A 91 -3.89 11.61 -2.45
N GLN A 92 -2.83 12.27 -2.01
CA GLN A 92 -1.68 11.61 -1.40
C GLN A 92 -2.12 10.84 -0.15
N LEU A 93 -1.66 9.59 -0.02
CA LEU A 93 -1.88 8.78 1.17
C LEU A 93 -0.91 9.21 2.26
N LYS A 94 -1.42 9.30 3.48
CA LYS A 94 -0.63 9.48 4.69
C LYS A 94 -0.36 8.11 5.29
N LEU A 95 0.92 7.81 5.54
CA LEU A 95 1.33 6.59 6.23
C LEU A 95 0.56 6.44 7.54
N PHE A 96 0.17 5.20 7.87
CA PHE A 96 -0.53 4.78 9.09
C PHE A 96 -1.95 5.31 9.30
N THR A 97 -2.31 6.44 8.69
CA THR A 97 -3.57 7.17 8.94
C THR A 97 -4.48 7.20 7.71
N SER A 98 -4.05 6.57 6.61
CA SER A 98 -4.91 6.35 5.44
C SER A 98 -5.31 4.88 5.36
N ALA A 99 -6.54 4.63 4.92
CA ALA A 99 -7.07 3.28 4.78
C ALA A 99 -7.86 3.11 3.48
N SER A 100 -7.95 1.86 3.01
CA SER A 100 -8.84 1.45 1.92
C SER A 100 -10.06 0.73 2.50
N SER A 101 -11.24 0.94 1.91
CA SER A 101 -12.48 0.26 2.29
C SER A 101 -13.39 0.07 1.08
N ASN A 102 -14.09 -1.06 1.04
CA ASN A 102 -15.08 -1.38 0.01
C ASN A 102 -16.50 -0.90 0.35
N THR A 103 -16.75 -0.51 1.60
CA THR A 103 -18.10 -0.19 2.10
C THR A 103 -18.25 1.25 2.53
N LEU A 104 -17.14 1.91 2.90
CA LEU A 104 -17.16 3.29 3.37
C LEU A 104 -17.05 4.27 2.21
N THR A 105 -17.74 5.41 2.35
CA THR A 105 -17.63 6.49 1.37
C THR A 105 -16.22 7.07 1.43
N LYS A 106 -15.60 7.29 0.27
CA LYS A 106 -14.24 7.86 0.18
C LYS A 106 -14.17 9.20 0.92
N GLY A 107 -13.11 9.39 1.72
CA GLY A 107 -12.91 10.60 2.53
C GLY A 107 -13.60 10.57 3.91
N THR A 108 -14.29 9.49 4.25
CA THR A 108 -14.77 9.26 5.63
C THR A 108 -13.58 9.16 6.58
N ILE A 109 -13.67 9.82 7.73
CA ILE A 109 -12.74 9.64 8.85
C ILE A 109 -13.25 8.47 9.68
N VAL A 110 -12.40 7.45 9.87
CA VAL A 110 -12.73 6.26 10.65
C VAL A 110 -11.96 6.34 11.96
N HIS A 111 -12.65 6.14 13.07
CA HIS A 111 -11.99 6.00 14.37
C HIS A 111 -11.94 4.51 14.75
N VAL A 112 -10.74 3.99 14.96
CA VAL A 112 -10.46 2.63 15.40
C VAL A 112 -9.81 2.70 16.78
N ALA A 113 -10.60 2.37 17.80
CA ALA A 113 -10.21 2.58 19.20
C ALA A 113 -8.94 1.80 19.57
N GLU A 114 -8.75 0.63 18.95
CA GLU A 114 -7.62 -0.26 19.14
C GLU A 114 -6.29 0.34 18.66
N LEU A 115 -6.35 1.29 17.72
CA LEU A 115 -5.15 2.00 17.26
C LEU A 115 -4.79 3.20 18.13
N LYS A 116 -5.68 3.66 19.01
CA LYS A 116 -5.40 4.82 19.84
C LYS A 116 -4.30 4.48 20.85
N GLY A 117 -3.20 5.23 20.81
CA GLY A 117 -2.05 5.03 21.68
C GLY A 117 -0.99 4.09 21.10
N VAL A 118 -1.19 3.53 19.91
CA VAL A 118 -0.18 2.71 19.23
C VAL A 118 0.99 3.60 18.80
N GLU A 119 2.22 3.19 19.15
CA GLU A 119 3.44 3.86 18.69
C GLU A 119 3.68 3.57 17.20
N LEU A 120 3.89 4.63 16.44
CA LEU A 120 4.19 4.56 15.03
C LEU A 120 5.69 4.61 14.80
N PRO A 121 6.18 3.98 13.72
CA PRO A 121 7.53 4.21 13.23
C PRO A 121 7.81 5.70 13.03
N GLY A 122 8.87 6.19 13.68
CA GLY A 122 9.18 7.62 13.77
C GLY A 122 8.95 8.22 15.16
N GLY A 123 8.31 7.49 16.08
CA GLY A 123 8.12 7.90 17.48
C GLY A 123 6.82 8.68 17.74
N ASP A 124 5.99 8.85 16.72
CA ASP A 124 4.65 9.42 16.86
C ASP A 124 3.68 8.43 17.50
N THR A 125 2.55 8.91 18.02
CA THR A 125 1.48 8.09 18.60
C THR A 125 0.21 8.23 17.79
N HIS A 126 -0.36 7.10 17.36
CA HIS A 126 -1.61 7.08 16.61
C HIS A 126 -2.78 7.51 17.52
N ASN A 127 -3.63 8.44 17.06
CA ASN A 127 -4.73 8.98 17.86
C ASN A 127 -6.05 8.20 17.72
N GLY A 128 -6.05 7.18 16.87
CA GLY A 128 -7.20 6.34 16.54
C GLY A 128 -7.88 6.73 15.22
N CYS A 129 -7.45 7.79 14.52
CA CYS A 129 -8.03 8.29 13.28
C CYS A 129 -7.03 8.35 12.12
#